data_AF-A0A3M7PYM6-F1
#
_entry.id   AF-A0A3M7PYM6-F1
#
_cell.length_a   1.000
_cell.length_b   1.000
_cell.length_c   1.000
_cell.angle_alpha   90.00
_cell.angle_beta   90.00
_cell.angle_gamma   90.00
#
_symmetry.space_group_name_H-M   'P 1'
#
loop_
_entity.id
_entity.type
_entity.pdbx_description
1 polymer ?
#
loop_
_entity_poly.entity_id
_entity_poly.type
_entity_poly.pdbx_seq_one_letter_code
_entity_poly.pdbx_strand_id
1 'polypeptide(L)'
;FDETILKFKIEQKKFQDNKIYVPLDLKKFLHEYKNSEFLECSYSLTKKNFNNFGYVQYGKKSLMFSEKLKYIAQTLESLGVEYWLAGGTLLGWYRDCGFIPHTTDLDIGLFSQQHDSRVKKSFLGNKKAALIVEFGFPNDSYELRLDSEKLQIDLFYFYDLNSTHHWCGYQEKRVKKRRFLTKSNLCSGELFGQKYLVPCRVENYLNEEYGTNLWKVPKTNDYVWSNLVYWKNWTEAEWLNAIKFYHQDGSFLAKETLDYINIDEIEYAYPNRYSNK
;
A
#
# COMPACT_ATOMS: atom_id res chain seq x y z
N PHE A 1 3.02 -1.31 26.95
CA PHE A 1 3.73 -2.30 26.13
C PHE A 1 3.27 -3.69 26.53
N ASP A 2 2.08 -4.16 26.09
CA ASP A 2 1.74 -5.60 26.21
C ASP A 2 0.53 -6.06 25.36
N GLU A 3 0.27 -5.43 24.20
CA GLU A 3 -0.78 -5.93 23.28
C GLU A 3 -0.29 -6.11 21.84
N THR A 4 0.96 -5.75 21.57
CA THR A 4 1.41 -5.39 20.22
C THR A 4 1.73 -6.57 19.31
N ILE A 5 1.82 -7.79 19.84
CA ILE A 5 1.90 -9.01 19.05
C ILE A 5 0.89 -9.98 19.63
N LEU A 6 -0.28 -10.09 18.98
CA LEU A 6 -1.25 -11.14 19.29
C LEU A 6 -0.52 -12.49 19.20
N LYS A 7 -0.27 -13.11 20.34
CA LYS A 7 0.21 -14.49 20.39
C LYS A 7 -0.81 -15.35 19.66
N PHE A 8 -0.34 -16.23 18.76
CA PHE A 8 -1.22 -17.19 18.10
C PHE A 8 -2.04 -17.92 19.17
N LYS A 9 -3.33 -18.12 18.90
CA LYS A 9 -4.11 -19.00 19.76
C LYS A 9 -3.51 -20.40 19.65
N ILE A 10 -3.20 -21.00 20.79
CA ILE A 10 -2.58 -22.32 20.89
C ILE A 10 -3.54 -23.33 21.49
N GLU A 11 -3.38 -24.59 21.13
CA GLU A 11 -3.96 -25.73 21.85
C GLU A 11 -2.88 -26.70 22.30
N GLN A 12 -3.13 -27.39 23.40
CA GLN A 12 -2.24 -28.41 23.91
C GLN A 12 -2.55 -29.76 23.26
N LYS A 13 -1.55 -30.42 22.69
CA LYS A 13 -1.63 -31.79 22.17
C LYS A 13 -0.66 -32.70 22.91
N LYS A 14 -0.93 -34.00 22.92
CA LYS A 14 -0.01 -35.02 23.42
C LYS A 14 0.77 -35.58 22.24
N PHE A 15 2.10 -35.58 22.32
CA PHE A 15 2.98 -36.23 21.36
C PHE A 15 3.94 -37.13 22.13
N GLN A 16 3.78 -38.45 21.96
CA GLN A 16 4.42 -39.45 22.82
C GLN A 16 4.09 -39.18 24.31
N ASP A 17 5.09 -39.12 25.18
CA ASP A 17 4.93 -38.81 26.61
C ASP A 17 4.96 -37.31 26.92
N ASN A 18 5.11 -36.46 25.90
CA ASN A 18 5.24 -35.02 26.06
C ASN A 18 3.94 -34.27 25.72
N LYS A 19 3.72 -33.16 26.41
CA LYS A 19 2.70 -32.16 26.06
C LYS A 19 3.35 -31.10 25.19
N ILE A 20 2.80 -30.88 24.00
CA ILE A 20 3.24 -29.84 23.06
C ILE A 20 2.11 -28.82 22.86
N TYR A 21 2.47 -27.58 22.57
CA TYR A 21 1.51 -26.54 22.18
C TYR A 21 1.61 -26.31 20.69
N VAL A 22 0.48 -26.35 20.01
CA VAL A 22 0.39 -26.14 18.56
C VAL A 22 -0.53 -24.97 18.25
N PRO A 23 -0.28 -24.18 17.20
CA PRO A 23 -1.19 -23.14 16.76
C PRO A 23 -2.55 -23.73 16.36
N LEU A 24 -3.64 -23.09 16.79
CA LEU A 24 -5.00 -23.48 16.39
C LEU A 24 -5.22 -23.31 14.88
N ASP A 25 -4.65 -22.24 14.30
CA ASP A 25 -4.69 -21.98 12.87
C ASP A 25 -3.30 -22.17 12.27
N LEU A 26 -3.00 -23.43 11.92
CA LEU A 26 -1.70 -23.79 11.36
C LEU A 26 -1.42 -23.07 10.03
N LYS A 27 -2.45 -22.83 9.21
CA LYS A 27 -2.28 -22.14 7.92
C LYS A 27 -1.86 -20.68 8.14
N LYS A 28 -2.58 -19.97 9.02
CA LYS A 28 -2.24 -18.61 9.39
C LYS A 28 -0.87 -18.54 10.06
N PHE A 29 -0.56 -19.48 10.96
CA PHE A 29 0.75 -19.55 11.60
C PHE A 29 1.88 -19.71 10.58
N LEU A 30 1.80 -20.68 9.68
CA LEU A 30 2.84 -20.91 8.66
C LEU A 30 2.99 -19.72 7.71
N HIS A 31 1.88 -19.06 7.38
CA HIS A 31 1.88 -17.85 6.58
C HIS A 31 2.60 -16.69 7.28
N GLU A 32 2.27 -16.42 8.54
CA GLU A 32 2.95 -15.37 9.32
C GLU A 32 4.40 -15.74 9.66
N TYR A 33 4.69 -17.03 9.86
CA TYR A 33 6.04 -17.55 10.10
C TYR A 33 6.96 -17.37 8.89
N LYS A 34 6.44 -17.57 7.67
CA LYS A 34 7.19 -17.33 6.42
C LYS A 34 7.77 -15.91 6.37
N ASN A 35 7.05 -14.93 6.89
CA ASN A 35 7.41 -13.51 6.86
C ASN A 35 7.79 -12.97 8.26
N SER A 36 8.22 -13.84 9.19
CA SER A 36 8.40 -13.48 10.61
C SER A 36 9.71 -12.77 10.94
N GLU A 37 10.64 -12.67 9.99
CA GLU A 37 11.85 -11.86 10.18
C GLU A 37 11.44 -10.42 10.47
N PHE A 38 11.80 -9.92 11.65
CA PHE A 38 11.37 -8.61 12.10
C PHE A 38 12.42 -7.55 11.75
N LEU A 39 11.97 -6.45 11.17
CA LEU A 39 12.78 -5.29 10.85
C LEU A 39 12.30 -4.08 11.64
N GLU A 40 13.26 -3.34 12.17
CA GLU A 40 13.02 -2.02 12.75
C GLU A 40 13.09 -0.94 11.66
N CYS A 41 12.34 0.13 11.87
CA CYS A 41 12.59 1.38 11.16
C CYS A 41 13.97 1.95 11.52
N SER A 42 14.48 2.85 10.70
CA SER A 42 15.78 3.50 10.90
C SER A 42 15.68 4.61 11.95
N TYR A 43 15.78 4.26 13.23
CA TYR A 43 15.81 5.21 14.34
C TYR A 43 16.91 6.27 14.19
N SER A 44 18.04 5.92 13.59
CA SER A 44 19.15 6.84 13.34
C SER A 44 18.78 7.92 12.32
N LEU A 45 18.12 7.54 11.21
CA LEU A 45 17.58 8.50 10.23
C LEU A 45 16.47 9.35 10.84
N THR A 46 15.54 8.73 11.57
CA THR A 46 14.44 9.43 12.23
C THR A 46 14.96 10.50 13.19
N LYS A 47 15.91 10.16 14.06
CA LYS A 47 16.51 11.12 15.01
C LYS A 47 17.24 12.25 14.28
N LYS A 48 17.97 11.94 13.22
CA LYS A 48 18.67 12.94 12.41
C LYS A 48 17.68 13.91 11.74
N ASN A 49 16.61 13.39 11.14
CA ASN A 49 15.61 14.18 10.45
C ASN A 49 14.74 15.00 11.42
N PHE A 50 14.39 14.44 12.58
CA PHE A 50 13.72 15.18 13.65
C PHE A 50 14.52 16.40 14.08
N ASN A 51 15.83 16.24 14.33
CA ASN A 51 16.69 17.35 14.76
C ASN A 51 16.82 18.44 13.69
N ASN A 52 16.79 18.07 12.40
CA ASN A 52 16.99 19.00 11.30
C ASN A 52 15.69 19.71 10.86
N PHE A 53 14.53 19.04 10.96
CA PHE A 53 13.27 19.51 10.37
C PHE A 53 12.11 19.61 11.36
N GLY A 54 12.27 19.16 12.61
CA GLY A 54 11.25 19.27 13.67
C GLY A 54 10.00 18.40 13.45
N TYR A 55 10.11 17.31 12.68
CA TYR A 55 8.96 16.50 12.30
C TYR A 55 8.40 15.68 13.45
N VAL A 56 7.26 16.12 13.99
CA VAL A 56 6.54 15.39 15.03
C VAL A 56 5.85 14.18 14.43
N GLN A 57 6.35 12.99 14.79
CA GLN A 57 5.64 11.74 14.62
C GLN A 57 4.59 11.61 15.74
N TYR A 58 3.53 10.82 15.52
CA TYR A 58 2.49 10.52 16.52
C TYR A 58 1.44 11.62 16.78
N GLY A 59 1.19 12.50 15.80
CA GLY A 59 0.06 13.44 15.85
C GLY A 59 -1.30 12.79 15.55
N LYS A 60 -2.39 13.56 15.72
CA LYS A 60 -3.77 13.14 15.41
C LYS A 60 -3.91 12.58 13.99
N LYS A 61 -3.21 13.18 13.01
CA LYS A 61 -3.18 12.72 11.62
C LYS A 61 -2.58 11.31 11.51
N SER A 62 -1.44 11.05 12.15
CA SER A 62 -0.78 9.75 12.11
C SER A 62 -1.61 8.65 12.77
N LEU A 63 -2.32 8.97 13.86
CA LEU A 63 -3.24 8.02 14.50
C LEU A 63 -4.41 7.67 13.57
N MET A 64 -5.02 8.66 12.93
CA MET A 64 -6.06 8.45 11.93
C MET A 64 -5.56 7.60 10.76
N PHE A 65 -4.38 7.91 10.20
CA PHE A 65 -3.76 7.12 9.13
C PHE A 65 -3.52 5.67 9.57
N SER A 66 -3.00 5.47 10.79
CA SER A 66 -2.81 4.13 11.36
C SER A 66 -4.12 3.34 11.48
N GLU A 67 -5.19 3.97 11.96
CA GLU A 67 -6.51 3.32 12.06
C GLU A 67 -7.04 2.89 10.69
N LYS A 68 -6.89 3.73 9.66
CA LYS A 68 -7.33 3.40 8.30
C LYS A 68 -6.45 2.31 7.70
N LEU A 69 -5.13 2.42 7.79
CA LEU A 69 -4.18 1.41 7.31
C LEU A 69 -4.45 0.03 7.94
N LYS A 70 -4.67 0.00 9.27
CA LYS A 70 -5.03 -1.20 10.01
C LYS A 70 -6.31 -1.84 9.48
N TYR A 71 -7.33 -1.05 9.16
CA TYR A 71 -8.58 -1.56 8.61
C TYR A 71 -8.38 -2.23 7.23
N ILE A 72 -7.57 -1.62 6.36
CA ILE A 72 -7.25 -2.20 5.05
C ILE A 72 -6.44 -3.49 5.21
N ALA A 73 -5.39 -3.46 6.01
CA ALA A 73 -4.55 -4.63 6.32
C ALA A 73 -5.39 -5.82 6.80
N GLN A 74 -6.23 -5.61 7.82
CA GLN A 74 -7.11 -6.66 8.37
C GLN A 74 -8.09 -7.21 7.32
N THR A 75 -8.57 -6.35 6.42
CA THR A 75 -9.45 -6.78 5.32
C THR A 75 -8.70 -7.68 4.35
N LEU A 76 -7.48 -7.32 3.93
CA LEU A 76 -6.64 -8.13 3.04
C LEU A 76 -6.25 -9.47 3.70
N GLU A 77 -5.86 -9.45 4.96
CA GLU A 77 -5.52 -10.65 5.75
C GLU A 77 -6.70 -11.60 5.86
N SER A 78 -7.92 -11.08 6.08
CA SER A 78 -9.13 -11.91 6.15
C SER A 78 -9.45 -12.62 4.83
N LEU A 79 -8.98 -12.09 3.71
CA LEU A 79 -9.11 -12.68 2.38
C LEU A 79 -7.95 -13.62 2.04
N GLY A 80 -6.89 -13.66 2.87
CA GLY A 80 -5.68 -14.42 2.63
C GLY A 80 -4.76 -13.83 1.56
N VAL A 81 -4.84 -12.51 1.35
CA VAL A 81 -4.05 -11.79 0.34
C VAL A 81 -2.79 -11.21 1.00
N GLU A 82 -1.60 -11.56 0.49
CA GLU A 82 -0.36 -10.93 0.95
C GLU A 82 -0.28 -9.50 0.43
N TYR A 83 0.15 -8.60 1.30
CA TYR A 83 0.35 -7.19 0.98
C TYR A 83 1.65 -6.72 1.62
N TRP A 84 2.12 -5.52 1.29
CA TRP A 84 3.20 -4.86 2.03
C TRP A 84 3.03 -3.33 1.98
N LEU A 85 3.68 -2.62 2.89
CA LEU A 85 3.77 -1.16 2.81
C LEU A 85 4.57 -0.80 1.56
N ALA A 86 4.03 0.05 0.68
CA ALA A 86 4.70 0.48 -0.55
C ALA A 86 4.94 1.99 -0.55
N GLY A 87 5.63 2.51 -1.57
CA GLY A 87 5.73 3.94 -1.86
C GLY A 87 6.06 4.82 -0.65
N GLY A 88 5.31 5.92 -0.52
CA GLY A 88 5.48 6.90 0.56
C GLY A 88 5.19 6.32 1.94
N THR A 89 4.32 5.30 2.01
CA THR A 89 4.02 4.60 3.27
C THR A 89 5.20 3.78 3.77
N LEU A 90 5.87 3.03 2.88
CA LEU A 90 7.11 2.30 3.21
C LEU A 90 8.23 3.27 3.59
N LEU A 91 8.39 4.34 2.82
CA LEU A 91 9.40 5.37 3.08
C LEU A 91 9.19 6.03 4.44
N GLY A 92 7.96 6.42 4.75
CA GLY A 92 7.59 6.98 6.06
C GLY A 92 7.89 6.01 7.19
N TRP A 93 7.49 4.74 7.04
CA TRP A 93 7.78 3.71 8.04
C TRP A 93 9.28 3.57 8.27
N TYR A 94 10.08 3.37 7.21
CA TYR A 94 11.50 3.08 7.37
C TYR A 94 12.32 4.30 7.80
N ARG A 95 12.11 5.46 7.17
CA ARG A 95 12.93 6.66 7.42
C ARG A 95 12.51 7.41 8.68
N ASP A 96 11.20 7.52 8.89
CA ASP A 96 10.63 8.42 9.88
C ASP A 96 10.00 7.66 11.07
N CYS A 97 10.06 6.32 11.08
CA CYS A 97 9.42 5.48 12.10
C CYS A 97 7.93 5.84 12.29
N GLY A 98 7.25 6.16 11.18
CA GLY A 98 5.91 6.72 11.20
C GLY A 98 5.37 6.96 9.81
N PHE A 99 4.69 8.09 9.60
CA PHE A 99 4.24 8.52 8.27
C PHE A 99 5.01 9.78 7.86
N ILE A 100 5.15 9.99 6.55
CA ILE A 100 5.72 11.25 6.04
C ILE A 100 4.78 12.40 6.47
N PRO A 101 5.26 13.45 7.17
CA PRO A 101 4.36 14.42 7.79
C PRO A 101 3.35 15.08 6.84
N HIS A 102 3.77 15.36 5.61
CA HIS A 102 2.99 16.03 4.59
C HIS A 102 2.30 15.07 3.59
N THR A 103 2.43 13.74 3.72
CA THR A 103 1.70 12.79 2.84
C THR A 103 0.19 12.95 3.00
N THR A 104 -0.55 12.74 1.92
CA THR A 104 -2.01 12.87 1.85
C THR A 104 -2.71 11.53 1.60
N ASP A 105 -1.93 10.47 1.45
CA ASP A 105 -2.34 9.16 0.96
C ASP A 105 -1.58 8.04 1.68
N LEU A 106 -1.99 6.81 1.41
CA LEU A 106 -1.33 5.59 1.85
C LEU A 106 -1.17 4.63 0.67
N ASP A 107 -0.02 3.97 0.59
CA ASP A 107 0.34 3.08 -0.50
C ASP A 107 0.53 1.66 0.01
N ILE A 108 -0.16 0.70 -0.60
CA ILE A 108 -0.08 -0.71 -0.28
C ILE A 108 0.23 -1.49 -1.55
N GLY A 109 1.23 -2.37 -1.49
CA GLY A 109 1.57 -3.28 -2.58
C GLY A 109 0.87 -4.62 -2.42
N LEU A 110 0.45 -5.21 -3.54
CA LEU A 110 -0.17 -6.52 -3.65
C LEU A 110 0.47 -7.30 -4.80
N PHE A 111 0.50 -8.63 -4.72
CA PHE A 111 0.93 -9.46 -5.85
C PHE A 111 -0.22 -9.67 -6.84
N SER A 112 0.00 -9.35 -8.12
CA SER A 112 -0.95 -9.63 -9.21
C SER A 112 -1.33 -11.10 -9.35
N GLN A 113 -0.40 -12.02 -9.03
CA GLN A 113 -0.66 -13.46 -9.02
C GLN A 113 -1.68 -13.88 -7.96
N GLN A 114 -1.85 -13.07 -6.91
CA GLN A 114 -2.86 -13.23 -5.86
C GLN A 114 -4.09 -12.35 -6.11
N HIS A 115 -4.26 -11.81 -7.32
CA HIS A 115 -5.43 -11.01 -7.65
C HIS A 115 -6.72 -11.77 -7.34
N ASP A 116 -7.54 -11.17 -6.49
CA ASP A 116 -8.78 -11.72 -6.03
C ASP A 116 -9.88 -10.66 -6.10
N SER A 117 -10.92 -10.94 -6.89
CA SER A 117 -12.09 -10.06 -7.04
C SER A 117 -12.79 -9.73 -5.72
N ARG A 118 -12.62 -10.56 -4.68
CA ARG A 118 -13.13 -10.30 -3.33
C ARG A 118 -12.52 -9.06 -2.71
N VAL A 119 -11.27 -8.71 -3.03
CA VAL A 119 -10.63 -7.47 -2.56
C VAL A 119 -11.43 -6.25 -3.03
N LYS A 120 -11.67 -6.16 -4.35
CA LYS A 120 -12.51 -5.11 -4.94
C LYS A 120 -13.91 -5.10 -4.31
N LYS A 121 -14.54 -6.28 -4.18
CA LYS A 121 -15.89 -6.42 -3.62
C LYS A 121 -15.97 -5.95 -2.16
N SER A 122 -14.94 -6.17 -1.35
CA SER A 122 -14.91 -5.74 0.06
C SER A 122 -14.92 -4.23 0.24
N PHE A 123 -14.44 -3.48 -0.75
CA PHE A 123 -14.36 -2.02 -0.70
C PHE A 123 -15.43 -1.31 -1.54
N LEU A 124 -16.09 -2.00 -2.47
CA LEU A 124 -17.19 -1.42 -3.24
C LEU A 124 -18.37 -1.06 -2.31
N GLY A 125 -18.72 0.22 -2.21
CA GLY A 125 -19.78 0.72 -1.33
C GLY A 125 -19.49 0.62 0.17
N ASN A 126 -18.22 0.43 0.54
CA ASN A 126 -17.81 0.27 1.92
C ASN A 126 -17.76 1.62 2.65
N LYS A 127 -18.45 1.72 3.79
CA LYS A 127 -18.56 2.98 4.56
C LYS A 127 -17.27 3.44 5.24
N LYS A 128 -16.30 2.54 5.44
CA LYS A 128 -15.01 2.84 6.08
C LYS A 128 -13.92 3.16 5.07
N ALA A 129 -13.92 2.46 3.92
CA ALA A 129 -12.96 2.68 2.84
C ALA A 129 -13.61 2.30 1.50
N ALA A 130 -14.28 3.27 0.88
CA ALA A 130 -15.01 3.05 -0.36
C ALA A 130 -14.04 2.99 -1.55
N LEU A 131 -14.17 1.98 -2.40
CA LEU A 131 -13.53 2.01 -3.72
C LEU A 131 -14.13 3.15 -4.53
N ILE A 132 -13.28 4.07 -4.98
CA ILE A 132 -13.71 5.24 -5.79
C ILE A 132 -13.14 5.23 -7.19
N VAL A 133 -11.95 4.61 -7.40
CA VAL A 133 -11.36 4.45 -8.74
C VAL A 133 -10.73 3.07 -8.88
N GLU A 134 -10.96 2.45 -10.03
CA GLU A 134 -10.28 1.24 -10.48
C GLU A 134 -9.53 1.59 -11.76
N PHE A 135 -8.23 1.38 -11.75
CA PHE A 135 -7.36 1.66 -12.88
C PHE A 135 -6.83 0.37 -13.51
N GLY A 136 -6.71 0.36 -14.83
CA GLY A 136 -6.16 -0.73 -15.62
C GLY A 136 -6.96 -2.02 -15.56
N PHE A 137 -6.30 -3.11 -15.96
CA PHE A 137 -6.85 -4.46 -15.93
C PHE A 137 -5.98 -5.38 -15.08
N PRO A 138 -6.54 -6.44 -14.47
CA PRO A 138 -5.83 -7.38 -13.61
C PRO A 138 -4.52 -7.93 -14.19
N ASN A 139 -4.42 -8.10 -15.52
CA ASN A 139 -3.23 -8.65 -16.19
C ASN A 139 -2.32 -7.58 -16.83
N ASP A 140 -2.46 -6.31 -16.45
CA ASP A 140 -1.87 -5.21 -17.23
C ASP A 140 -1.31 -4.04 -16.42
N SER A 141 -2.08 -3.45 -15.51
CA SER A 141 -1.62 -2.31 -14.69
C SER A 141 -2.62 -2.00 -13.58
N TYR A 142 -3.13 -3.04 -12.92
CA TYR A 142 -4.26 -2.93 -12.02
C TYR A 142 -3.92 -2.13 -10.76
N GLU A 143 -4.82 -1.24 -10.37
CA GLU A 143 -4.72 -0.44 -9.16
C GLU A 143 -6.14 -0.11 -8.67
N LEU A 144 -6.33 -0.11 -7.35
CA LEU A 144 -7.57 0.31 -6.72
C LEU A 144 -7.29 1.49 -5.80
N ARG A 145 -8.00 2.60 -6.01
CA ARG A 145 -7.96 3.77 -5.13
C ARG A 145 -9.19 3.81 -4.24
N LEU A 146 -8.95 3.83 -2.94
CA LEU A 146 -9.97 3.90 -1.91
C LEU A 146 -10.05 5.30 -1.32
N ASP A 147 -11.25 5.72 -0.92
CA ASP A 147 -11.50 6.89 -0.09
C ASP A 147 -11.97 6.44 1.29
N SER A 148 -11.22 6.82 2.32
CA SER A 148 -11.49 6.49 3.71
C SER A 148 -11.57 7.77 4.54
N GLU A 149 -12.75 8.40 4.56
CA GLU A 149 -12.95 9.71 5.20
C GLU A 149 -11.89 10.71 4.73
N LYS A 150 -11.86 10.97 3.42
CA LYS A 150 -10.97 11.97 2.83
C LYS A 150 -9.48 11.57 2.78
N LEU A 151 -9.10 10.40 3.31
CA LEU A 151 -7.78 9.81 3.09
C LEU A 151 -7.81 8.88 1.88
N GLN A 152 -6.93 9.12 0.91
CA GLN A 152 -6.74 8.22 -0.23
C GLN A 152 -5.86 7.05 0.17
N ILE A 153 -6.21 5.86 -0.29
CA ILE A 153 -5.41 4.65 -0.09
C ILE A 153 -5.32 3.90 -1.42
N ASP A 154 -4.11 3.77 -1.93
CA ASP A 154 -3.83 3.15 -3.22
C ASP A 154 -3.32 1.71 -3.02
N LEU A 155 -4.01 0.77 -3.67
CA LEU A 155 -3.66 -0.65 -3.71
C LEU A 155 -3.01 -0.97 -5.06
N PHE A 156 -1.69 -1.01 -5.07
CA PHE A 156 -0.89 -1.24 -6.27
C PHE A 156 -0.63 -2.72 -6.50
N TYR A 157 -0.94 -3.23 -7.69
CA TYR A 157 -0.60 -4.60 -8.07
C TYR A 157 0.76 -4.67 -8.77
N PHE A 158 1.62 -5.54 -8.26
CA PHE A 158 2.94 -5.82 -8.80
C PHE A 158 2.95 -7.14 -9.58
N TYR A 159 3.64 -7.11 -10.69
CA TYR A 159 3.67 -8.15 -11.71
C TYR A 159 5.06 -8.68 -11.90
N ASP A 160 5.18 -10.00 -11.90
CA ASP A 160 6.46 -10.64 -12.16
C ASP A 160 6.96 -10.30 -13.57
N LEU A 161 8.19 -9.80 -13.65
CA LEU A 161 8.92 -9.70 -14.91
C LEU A 161 9.70 -10.99 -15.17
N ASN A 162 10.40 -11.47 -14.15
CA ASN A 162 11.22 -12.67 -14.14
C ASN A 162 11.44 -13.16 -12.69
N SER A 163 12.40 -14.06 -12.47
CA SER A 163 12.70 -14.60 -11.14
C SER A 163 13.22 -13.57 -10.13
N THR A 164 13.81 -12.46 -10.58
CA THR A 164 14.48 -11.47 -9.73
C THR A 164 13.82 -10.11 -9.72
N HIS A 165 12.96 -9.78 -10.70
CA HIS A 165 12.35 -8.46 -10.84
C HIS A 165 10.83 -8.55 -11.01
N HIS A 166 10.15 -7.51 -10.54
CA HIS A 166 8.75 -7.25 -10.80
C HIS A 166 8.57 -5.81 -11.32
N TRP A 167 7.36 -5.52 -11.78
CA TRP A 167 6.98 -4.16 -12.17
C TRP A 167 5.60 -3.80 -11.61
N CYS A 168 5.38 -2.52 -11.37
CA CYS A 168 4.10 -1.95 -10.98
C CYS A 168 3.62 -0.99 -12.07
N GLY A 169 2.33 -1.04 -12.39
CA GLY A 169 1.72 -0.06 -13.29
C GLY A 169 1.64 1.33 -12.64
N TYR A 170 1.64 2.36 -13.46
CA TYR A 170 1.20 3.71 -13.12
C TYR A 170 0.49 4.29 -14.33
N GLN A 171 -0.58 5.04 -14.09
CA GLN A 171 -1.43 5.59 -15.14
C GLN A 171 -1.56 7.09 -14.94
N GLU A 172 -1.39 7.81 -16.03
CA GLU A 172 -1.58 9.26 -16.08
C GLU A 172 -2.30 9.55 -17.39
N LYS A 173 -3.58 9.90 -17.29
CA LYS A 173 -4.48 10.08 -18.43
C LYS A 173 -4.51 8.82 -19.28
N ARG A 174 -4.15 8.96 -20.56
CA ARG A 174 -4.04 7.86 -21.52
C ARG A 174 -2.65 7.22 -21.53
N VAL A 175 -1.70 7.71 -20.74
CA VAL A 175 -0.33 7.22 -20.72
C VAL A 175 -0.18 6.14 -19.66
N LYS A 176 0.37 5.00 -20.07
CA LYS A 176 0.79 3.93 -19.18
C LYS A 176 2.28 3.99 -18.94
N LYS A 177 2.66 3.94 -17.68
CA LYS A 177 4.04 3.85 -17.23
C LYS A 177 4.23 2.61 -16.35
N ARG A 178 5.48 2.20 -16.16
CA ARG A 178 5.85 1.08 -15.28
C ARG A 178 7.00 1.47 -14.39
N ARG A 179 6.91 1.11 -13.11
CA ARG A 179 8.03 1.11 -12.16
C ARG A 179 8.64 -0.28 -12.16
N PHE A 180 9.95 -0.40 -12.25
CA PHE A 180 10.66 -1.68 -12.18
C PHE A 180 11.47 -1.77 -10.89
N LEU A 181 11.34 -2.89 -10.18
CA LEU A 181 11.94 -3.12 -8.88
C LEU A 181 12.47 -4.54 -8.77
N THR A 182 13.55 -4.71 -8.01
CA THR A 182 14.07 -6.02 -7.61
C THR A 182 13.13 -6.64 -6.58
N LYS A 183 12.79 -7.90 -6.77
CA LYS A 183 12.00 -8.66 -5.81
C LYS A 183 12.73 -8.75 -4.47
N SER A 184 11.97 -8.58 -3.39
CA SER A 184 12.44 -8.79 -2.02
C SER A 184 11.54 -9.81 -1.35
N ASN A 185 12.10 -10.65 -0.48
CA ASN A 185 11.29 -11.37 0.49
C ASN A 185 10.55 -10.34 1.36
N LEU A 186 9.43 -10.76 1.96
CA LEU A 186 8.70 -9.92 2.89
C LEU A 186 9.11 -10.25 4.33
N CYS A 187 9.37 -9.20 5.09
CA CYS A 187 9.67 -9.19 6.50
C CYS A 187 8.51 -8.52 7.26
N SER A 188 8.48 -8.67 8.57
CA SER A 188 7.53 -7.97 9.44
C SER A 188 8.13 -6.66 9.95
N GLY A 189 7.38 -5.57 9.89
CA GLY A 189 7.69 -4.29 10.53
C GLY A 189 6.57 -3.86 11.47
N GLU A 190 6.89 -3.04 12.46
CA GLU A 190 5.91 -2.45 13.37
C GLU A 190 5.67 -0.98 13.04
N LEU A 191 4.40 -0.57 13.04
CA LEU A 191 3.98 0.81 12.86
C LEU A 191 2.72 1.08 13.69
N PHE A 192 2.80 2.02 14.65
CA PHE A 192 1.69 2.43 15.53
C PHE A 192 0.97 1.27 16.25
N GLY A 193 1.76 0.37 16.80
CA GLY A 193 1.35 -0.81 17.52
C GLY A 193 0.77 -1.93 16.66
N GLN A 194 0.96 -1.89 15.34
CA GLN A 194 0.47 -2.90 14.41
C GLN A 194 1.62 -3.49 13.59
N LYS A 195 1.52 -4.79 13.29
CA LYS A 195 2.45 -5.50 12.43
C LYS A 195 2.01 -5.37 10.98
N TYR A 196 2.94 -5.03 10.10
CA TYR A 196 2.76 -4.99 8.65
C TYR A 196 3.89 -5.74 7.96
N LEU A 197 3.66 -6.13 6.71
CA LEU A 197 4.74 -6.66 5.88
C LEU A 197 5.47 -5.53 5.16
N VAL A 198 6.79 -5.70 5.01
CA VAL A 198 7.70 -4.76 4.35
C VAL A 198 8.73 -5.55 3.53
N PRO A 199 9.34 -4.99 2.48
CA PRO A 199 10.46 -5.63 1.79
C PRO A 199 11.64 -5.85 2.75
N CYS A 200 12.22 -7.05 2.82
CA CYS A 200 13.34 -7.32 3.72
C CYS A 200 14.58 -6.45 3.40
N ARG A 201 14.77 -6.11 2.12
CA ARG A 201 15.85 -5.23 1.66
C ARG A 201 15.36 -3.80 1.43
N VAL A 202 14.87 -3.17 2.50
CA VAL A 202 14.18 -1.87 2.44
C VAL A 202 15.04 -0.77 1.77
N GLU A 203 16.32 -0.64 2.13
CA GLU A 203 17.17 0.41 1.54
C GLU A 203 17.39 0.22 0.04
N ASN A 204 17.56 -1.03 -0.42
CA ASN A 204 17.69 -1.33 -1.84
C ASN A 204 16.41 -0.95 -2.58
N TYR A 205 15.25 -1.34 -2.02
CA TYR A 205 13.94 -1.02 -2.58
C TYR A 205 13.76 0.51 -2.70
N LEU A 206 14.03 1.26 -1.63
CA LEU A 206 13.91 2.72 -1.64
C LEU A 206 14.94 3.42 -2.55
N ASN A 207 16.15 2.86 -2.70
CA ASN A 207 17.15 3.38 -3.64
C ASN A 207 16.74 3.19 -5.10
N GLU A 208 16.11 2.06 -5.44
CA GLU A 208 15.59 1.83 -6.79
C GLU A 208 14.38 2.74 -7.07
N GLU A 209 13.50 2.91 -6.07
CA GLU A 209 12.28 3.68 -6.22
C GLU A 209 12.54 5.21 -6.29
N TYR A 210 13.40 5.74 -5.43
CA TYR A 210 13.59 7.19 -5.24
C TYR A 210 14.99 7.71 -5.60
N GLY A 211 15.88 6.82 -6.03
CA GLY A 211 17.27 7.12 -6.35
C GLY A 211 18.20 6.95 -5.15
N THR A 212 19.45 6.56 -5.44
CA THR A 212 20.47 6.20 -4.45
C THR A 212 20.66 7.28 -3.38
N ASN A 213 20.27 6.96 -2.14
CA ASN A 213 20.32 7.82 -0.95
C ASN A 213 19.52 9.15 -1.04
N LEU A 214 18.75 9.40 -2.11
CA LEU A 214 18.02 10.66 -2.30
C LEU A 214 16.77 10.77 -1.41
N TRP A 215 16.27 9.64 -0.91
CA TRP A 215 15.12 9.55 -0.02
C TRP A 215 15.46 9.73 1.45
N LYS A 216 16.73 9.60 1.84
CA LYS A 216 17.18 9.63 3.25
C LYS A 216 16.95 11.00 3.91
N VAL A 217 16.97 12.07 3.12
CA VAL A 217 16.65 13.43 3.58
C VAL A 217 15.24 13.78 3.12
N PRO A 218 14.36 14.21 4.03
CA PRO A 218 13.03 14.67 3.67
C PRO A 218 13.07 15.87 2.72
N LYS A 219 12.14 15.89 1.77
CA LYS A 219 11.91 17.02 0.87
C LYS A 219 10.51 17.58 1.12
N THR A 220 10.30 18.85 0.79
CA THR A 220 8.98 19.50 0.87
C THR A 220 8.14 19.28 -0.39
N ASN A 221 8.79 18.88 -1.48
CA ASN A 221 8.13 18.57 -2.75
C ASN A 221 7.99 17.06 -2.88
N ASP A 222 7.03 16.64 -3.71
CA ASP A 222 6.73 15.22 -3.93
C ASP A 222 7.95 14.43 -4.41
N TYR A 223 8.04 13.20 -3.93
CA TYR A 223 9.04 12.26 -4.41
C TYR A 223 8.65 11.77 -5.80
N VAL A 224 9.55 11.95 -6.76
CA VAL A 224 9.40 11.39 -8.11
C VAL A 224 10.06 10.03 -8.15
N TRP A 225 9.34 9.03 -8.66
CA TRP A 225 9.89 7.70 -8.89
C TRP A 225 10.99 7.73 -9.96
N SER A 226 12.22 7.40 -9.58
CA SER A 226 13.37 7.40 -10.50
C SER A 226 13.34 6.23 -11.49
N ASN A 227 12.58 5.18 -11.17
CA ASN A 227 12.45 3.96 -11.96
C ASN A 227 11.16 3.93 -12.82
N LEU A 228 10.47 5.06 -12.96
CA LEU A 228 9.24 5.16 -13.75
C LEU A 228 9.57 5.32 -15.24
N VAL A 229 9.17 4.34 -16.04
CA VAL A 229 9.45 4.31 -17.48
C VAL A 229 8.14 4.32 -18.27
N TYR A 230 8.10 5.11 -19.35
CA TYR A 230 7.00 5.07 -20.32
C TYR A 230 6.85 3.66 -20.90
N TRP A 231 5.61 3.20 -21.07
CA TRP A 231 5.35 1.89 -21.67
C TRP A 231 4.53 1.98 -22.96
N LYS A 232 3.28 2.45 -22.88
CA LYS A 232 2.38 2.59 -24.04
C LYS A 232 1.27 3.58 -23.71
N ASN A 233 0.50 3.96 -24.73
CA ASN A 233 -0.74 4.70 -24.52
C ASN A 233 -1.94 3.76 -24.64
N TRP A 234 -2.99 4.06 -23.87
CA TRP A 234 -4.31 3.52 -24.10
C TRP A 234 -4.88 4.07 -25.41
N THR A 235 -5.44 3.19 -26.24
CA THR A 235 -6.41 3.64 -27.24
C THR A 235 -7.63 4.24 -26.53
N GLU A 236 -8.40 5.04 -27.23
CA GLU A 236 -9.58 5.67 -26.64
C GLU A 236 -10.59 4.62 -26.17
N ALA A 237 -10.81 3.57 -26.96
CA ALA A 237 -11.68 2.46 -26.58
C ALA A 237 -11.19 1.69 -25.35
N GLU A 238 -9.88 1.44 -25.23
CA GLU A 238 -9.32 0.76 -24.05
C GLU A 238 -9.38 1.64 -22.81
N TRP A 239 -8.99 2.91 -22.93
CA TRP A 239 -8.92 3.85 -21.81
C TRP A 239 -10.27 3.96 -21.08
N LEU A 240 -11.34 4.06 -21.87
CA LEU A 240 -12.71 4.15 -21.38
C LEU A 240 -13.20 2.91 -20.62
N ASN A 241 -12.51 1.78 -20.76
CA ASN A 241 -12.79 0.55 -20.02
C ASN A 241 -11.75 0.27 -18.93
N ALA A 242 -10.57 0.86 -19.05
CA ALA A 242 -9.45 0.70 -18.14
C ALA A 242 -9.59 1.56 -16.88
N ILE A 243 -10.25 2.71 -16.95
CA ILE A 243 -10.47 3.57 -15.78
C ILE A 243 -11.95 3.62 -15.46
N LYS A 244 -12.31 3.20 -14.24
CA LYS A 244 -13.69 3.14 -13.76
C LYS A 244 -13.82 3.93 -12.47
N PHE A 245 -14.86 4.75 -12.38
CA PHE A 245 -15.16 5.57 -11.22
C PHE A 245 -16.41 5.05 -10.51
N TYR A 246 -16.40 5.15 -9.18
CA TYR A 246 -17.49 4.67 -8.33
C TYR A 246 -17.89 5.74 -7.32
N HIS A 247 -19.18 5.83 -7.02
CA HIS A 247 -19.68 6.62 -5.91
C HIS A 247 -19.34 5.94 -4.59
N GLN A 248 -19.40 6.67 -3.48
CA GLN A 248 -19.13 6.10 -2.15
C GLN A 248 -20.08 4.95 -1.77
N ASP A 249 -21.27 4.87 -2.38
CA ASP A 249 -22.22 3.77 -2.19
C ASP A 249 -21.92 2.53 -3.06
N GLY A 250 -20.87 2.60 -3.91
CA GLY A 250 -20.44 1.52 -4.79
C GLY A 250 -21.12 1.50 -6.14
N SER A 251 -22.07 2.41 -6.42
CA SER A 251 -22.64 2.53 -7.75
C SER A 251 -21.61 3.04 -8.75
N PHE A 252 -21.62 2.47 -9.95
CA PHE A 252 -20.72 2.85 -11.04
C PHE A 252 -21.11 4.24 -11.58
N LEU A 253 -20.15 5.15 -11.71
CA LEU A 253 -20.40 6.41 -12.41
C LEU A 253 -20.48 6.13 -13.90
N ALA A 254 -21.69 6.26 -14.43
CA ALA A 254 -21.93 6.13 -15.86
C ALA A 254 -21.05 7.11 -16.65
N LYS A 255 -20.60 6.62 -17.80
CA LYS A 255 -19.58 7.24 -18.64
C LYS A 255 -19.99 8.63 -19.17
N GLU A 256 -21.27 8.81 -19.47
CA GLU A 256 -21.85 10.10 -19.91
C GLU A 256 -21.63 11.20 -18.86
N THR A 257 -21.61 10.86 -17.57
CA THR A 257 -21.33 11.78 -16.47
C THR A 257 -19.85 12.22 -16.44
N LEU A 258 -18.92 11.41 -16.94
CA LEU A 258 -17.49 11.70 -16.95
C LEU A 258 -17.09 12.62 -18.12
N ASP A 259 -17.75 12.47 -19.29
CA ASP A 259 -17.58 13.37 -20.43
C ASP A 259 -18.02 14.81 -20.09
N TYR A 260 -19.04 14.97 -19.25
CA TYR A 260 -19.48 16.27 -18.72
C TYR A 260 -18.51 16.89 -17.70
N ILE A 261 -17.76 16.08 -16.96
CA ILE A 261 -16.85 16.56 -15.90
C ILE A 261 -15.44 16.79 -16.45
N ASN A 262 -15.18 16.52 -17.74
CA ASN A 262 -13.85 16.44 -18.33
C ASN A 262 -12.98 15.42 -17.55
N ILE A 263 -12.74 14.25 -18.14
CA ILE A 263 -11.95 13.20 -17.47
C ILE A 263 -10.56 13.71 -17.06
N ASP A 264 -9.99 14.68 -17.81
CA ASP A 264 -8.76 15.37 -17.42
C ASP A 264 -8.90 16.14 -16.10
N GLU A 265 -10.07 16.72 -15.80
CA GLU A 265 -10.32 17.39 -14.51
C GLU A 265 -10.59 16.38 -13.39
N ILE A 266 -11.16 15.20 -13.64
CA ILE A 266 -11.40 14.19 -12.59
C ILE A 266 -10.08 13.65 -12.03
N GLU A 267 -9.13 13.37 -12.92
CA GLU A 267 -7.80 12.90 -12.54
C GLU A 267 -7.02 13.98 -11.76
N TYR A 268 -7.36 15.27 -11.92
CA TYR A 268 -6.82 16.40 -11.15
C TYR A 268 -7.67 16.84 -9.95
N ALA A 269 -8.97 16.56 -9.93
CA ALA A 269 -9.94 16.97 -8.90
C ALA A 269 -9.97 16.01 -7.72
N TYR A 270 -9.55 14.76 -7.89
CA TYR A 270 -9.38 13.82 -6.79
C TYR A 270 -8.03 13.95 -6.05
N PRO A 271 -6.87 14.25 -6.67
CA PRO A 271 -5.65 14.60 -5.93
C PRO A 271 -5.79 15.88 -5.09
N ASN A 272 -6.58 16.87 -5.54
CA ASN A 272 -6.54 18.24 -5.00
C ASN A 272 -7.66 18.64 -4.03
N ARG A 273 -8.46 17.71 -3.48
CA ARG A 273 -9.46 18.09 -2.45
C ARG A 273 -8.87 18.51 -1.09
N TYR A 274 -7.53 18.54 -0.93
CA TYR A 274 -6.86 18.96 0.32
C TYR A 274 -6.01 20.22 0.24
N SER A 275 -5.97 20.92 -0.89
CA SER A 275 -5.41 22.28 -0.94
C SER A 275 -6.54 23.31 -1.01
N ASN A 276 -7.30 23.47 0.08
CA ASN A 276 -8.04 24.71 0.40
C ASN A 276 -8.71 24.59 1.77
N LYS A 277 -7.93 24.85 2.84
CA LYS A 277 -8.20 25.79 3.94
C LYS A 277 -7.14 25.65 5.03
#